data_AF-A0A2R8BH09-F1
#
_entry.id   AF-A0A2R8BH09-F1
#
_cell.length_a   1.000
_cell.length_b   1.000
_cell.length_c   1.000
_cell.angle_alpha   90.00
_cell.angle_beta   90.00
_cell.angle_gamma   90.00
#
_symmetry.space_group_name_H-M   'P 1'
#
loop_
_entity.id
_entity.type
_entity.pdbx_description
1 polymer ?
#
loop_
_entity_poly.entity_id
_entity_poly.type
_entity_poly.pdbx_seq_one_letter_code
_entity_poly.pdbx_strand_id
1 'polypeptide(L)'
;MSEFEIEEAEQVMSNEKSGADPVKIVDLGAAAAKAVLLKSESYFDFDLPAYFDFSPMLKGIEKKLAGSPLSGVWKIPPRDLEGLNHIIFHSKDGKYAWRPQEMIHPVVYVAIVNALTKQEQWDLVKDHFENCAANPRIECVSHPVVSQSKQKDKAAQVLSWWLEMEQRSLELSLDYSHVIHTDIADCYGSIYTHTISWALHGKAHAKSKAGKTDKTLLGNILDQLIAASRHGQTNGIPQGSNLTNFIAEMVLGYADQELTAAIEKEKIEDYKILRYRDDYRIFSNNPADSERITKLLAEVLRDLGMKLSADKTAVSDRIIQSSIKADKLFWIGKEKQKRSLVKHMLLIHELAGEYPNSGSVAVTLSKFQRRLGKLEELKDPIKPIIAVATDIALHNPRTYPIYAAVLSSLLDHMQPDERQPAIWAILKKFEKVANCGHLHVWMQRFAVPMGVQLSMSEPLCRALEDPQFQLWQSGWLPDAYVPLLRSELFIDKELVAKLTPVIDAEEVQLFGYDY
;
A
#
# COMPACT_ATOMS: atom_id res chain seq x y z
N MET A 1 26.99 -2.83 24.94
CA MET A 1 26.27 -3.63 23.93
C MET A 1 25.85 -4.91 24.60
N SER A 2 24.55 -5.12 24.80
CA SER A 2 24.06 -6.40 25.34
C SER A 2 24.06 -7.47 24.24
N GLU A 3 24.19 -8.76 24.59
CA GLU A 3 24.09 -9.90 23.64
C GLU A 3 22.86 -9.80 22.70
N PHE A 4 21.78 -9.17 23.17
CA PHE A 4 20.56 -8.91 22.40
C PHE A 4 20.73 -7.94 21.23
N GLU A 5 21.65 -6.97 21.31
CA GLU A 5 21.94 -6.00 20.24
C GLU A 5 22.91 -6.60 19.19
N ILE A 6 23.63 -7.66 19.56
CA ILE A 6 24.49 -8.44 18.66
C ILE A 6 23.62 -9.43 17.87
N GLU A 7 22.64 -10.10 18.49
CA GLU A 7 21.62 -10.89 17.78
C GLU A 7 20.83 -10.03 16.78
N GLU A 8 20.45 -8.80 17.15
CA GLU A 8 19.71 -7.88 16.26
C GLU A 8 20.50 -7.49 15.00
N ALA A 9 21.83 -7.36 15.11
CA ALA A 9 22.71 -7.07 13.98
C ALA A 9 23.10 -8.33 13.18
N GLU A 10 23.33 -9.46 13.84
CA GLU A 10 23.66 -10.74 13.20
C GLU A 10 22.46 -11.31 12.42
N GLN A 11 21.23 -11.08 12.88
CA GLN A 11 20.01 -11.59 12.25
C GLN A 11 19.61 -10.79 11.01
N VAL A 12 19.83 -9.47 11.01
CA VAL A 12 19.75 -8.62 9.80
C VAL A 12 20.78 -9.06 8.75
N MET A 13 22.02 -9.36 9.15
CA MET A 13 23.04 -9.89 8.24
C MET A 13 22.83 -11.37 7.84
N SER A 14 22.02 -12.14 8.58
CA SER A 14 21.69 -13.53 8.25
C SER A 14 20.52 -13.65 7.26
N ASN A 15 19.54 -12.72 7.33
CA ASN A 15 18.41 -12.67 6.40
C ASN A 15 18.82 -12.25 4.98
N GLU A 16 19.97 -11.60 4.81
CA GLU A 16 20.61 -11.37 3.51
C GLU A 16 21.12 -12.66 2.83
N LYS A 17 21.19 -13.81 3.53
CA LYS A 17 21.85 -15.02 2.99
C LYS A 17 20.92 -16.16 2.58
N SER A 18 19.60 -16.04 2.67
CA SER A 18 18.68 -17.14 2.30
C SER A 18 17.52 -16.81 1.35
N GLY A 19 17.38 -15.56 0.90
CA GLY A 19 16.41 -15.15 -0.11
C GLY A 19 17.11 -14.49 -1.29
N ALA A 20 16.74 -14.84 -2.53
CA ALA A 20 17.23 -14.09 -3.68
C ALA A 20 16.76 -12.63 -3.59
N ASP A 21 17.67 -11.68 -3.84
CA ASP A 21 17.42 -10.24 -3.71
C ASP A 21 16.16 -9.83 -4.47
N PRO A 22 15.32 -8.95 -3.89
CA PRO A 22 14.15 -8.43 -4.59
C PRO A 22 14.58 -7.70 -5.87
N VAL A 23 13.94 -8.02 -7.00
CA VAL A 23 14.27 -7.45 -8.31
C VAL A 23 13.27 -6.38 -8.69
N LYS A 24 13.72 -5.24 -9.22
CA LYS A 24 12.80 -4.18 -9.66
C LYS A 24 11.95 -4.70 -10.82
N ILE A 25 10.65 -4.42 -10.80
CA ILE A 25 9.73 -4.88 -11.85
C ILE A 25 10.22 -4.42 -13.23
N VAL A 26 10.75 -3.20 -13.32
CA VAL A 26 11.30 -2.62 -14.57
C VAL A 26 12.51 -3.37 -15.12
N ASP A 27 13.26 -4.08 -14.27
CA ASP A 27 14.44 -4.85 -14.69
C ASP A 27 14.04 -6.17 -15.37
N LEU A 28 12.78 -6.61 -15.20
CA LEU A 28 12.24 -7.81 -15.81
C LEU A 28 11.98 -7.63 -17.31
N GLY A 29 11.96 -8.74 -18.06
CA GLY A 29 11.42 -8.76 -19.41
C GLY A 29 9.90 -8.63 -19.43
N ALA A 30 9.32 -8.18 -20.54
CA ALA A 30 7.89 -7.85 -20.66
C ALA A 30 6.96 -9.00 -20.21
N ALA A 31 7.26 -10.24 -20.59
CA ALA A 31 6.46 -11.41 -20.19
C ALA A 31 6.54 -11.71 -18.68
N ALA A 32 7.71 -11.52 -18.06
CA ALA A 32 7.90 -11.72 -16.63
C ALA A 32 7.22 -10.60 -15.82
N ALA A 33 7.35 -9.34 -16.27
CA ALA A 33 6.63 -8.21 -15.70
C ALA A 33 5.11 -8.41 -15.76
N LYS A 34 4.59 -8.93 -16.89
CA LYS A 34 3.18 -9.30 -17.03
C LYS A 34 2.76 -10.35 -16.00
N ALA A 35 3.51 -11.43 -15.87
CA ALA A 35 3.20 -12.50 -14.92
C ALA A 35 3.15 -11.98 -13.48
N VAL A 36 4.09 -11.11 -13.12
CA VAL A 36 4.14 -10.41 -11.83
C VAL A 36 2.90 -9.54 -11.60
N LEU A 37 2.56 -8.67 -12.56
CA LEU A 37 1.45 -7.73 -12.41
C LEU A 37 0.08 -8.43 -12.39
N LEU A 38 -0.01 -9.68 -12.85
CA LEU A 38 -1.23 -10.50 -12.80
C LEU A 38 -1.34 -11.40 -11.55
N LYS A 39 -0.40 -11.31 -10.60
CA LYS A 39 -0.55 -11.97 -9.29
C LYS A 39 -1.60 -11.26 -8.43
N SER A 40 -2.27 -12.00 -7.55
CA SER A 40 -3.28 -11.48 -6.62
C SER A 40 -2.78 -10.28 -5.81
N GLU A 41 -1.58 -10.41 -5.23
CA GLU A 41 -0.93 -9.37 -4.41
C GLU A 41 -0.50 -8.12 -5.19
N SER A 42 -0.39 -8.22 -6.53
CA SER A 42 -0.15 -7.05 -7.38
C SER A 42 -1.45 -6.37 -7.81
N TYR A 43 -2.51 -7.14 -7.99
CA TYR A 43 -3.82 -6.65 -8.39
C TYR A 43 -4.50 -5.84 -7.29
N PHE A 44 -4.47 -6.33 -6.05
CA PHE A 44 -4.93 -5.59 -4.90
C PHE A 44 -3.92 -5.74 -3.77
N ASP A 45 -3.19 -4.66 -3.51
CA ASP A 45 -2.09 -4.68 -2.54
C ASP A 45 -2.57 -4.41 -1.11
N PHE A 46 -3.83 -4.07 -0.86
CA PHE A 46 -4.34 -3.81 0.49
C PHE A 46 -4.59 -5.11 1.27
N ASP A 47 -4.46 -5.07 2.61
CA ASP A 47 -4.44 -6.29 3.42
C ASP A 47 -5.81 -6.97 3.48
N LEU A 48 -5.89 -8.18 2.93
CA LEU A 48 -7.05 -9.05 3.00
C LEU A 48 -6.67 -10.41 3.61
N PRO A 49 -7.64 -11.14 4.18
CA PRO A 49 -7.45 -12.53 4.57
C PRO A 49 -6.89 -13.40 3.43
N ALA A 50 -6.08 -14.41 3.77
CA ALA A 50 -5.31 -15.17 2.80
C ALA A 50 -6.15 -15.96 1.78
N TYR A 51 -7.44 -16.20 2.06
CA TYR A 51 -8.36 -16.88 1.15
C TYR A 51 -8.84 -16.00 -0.01
N PHE A 52 -8.54 -14.70 -0.03
CA PHE A 52 -8.75 -13.87 -1.21
C PHE A 52 -7.59 -14.08 -2.19
N ASP A 53 -7.81 -14.90 -3.22
CA ASP A 53 -6.86 -15.11 -4.31
C ASP A 53 -7.48 -14.75 -5.65
N PHE A 54 -7.15 -13.57 -6.18
CA PHE A 54 -7.66 -13.09 -7.46
C PHE A 54 -6.99 -13.73 -8.69
N SER A 55 -5.94 -14.54 -8.49
CA SER A 55 -5.13 -15.10 -9.58
C SER A 55 -5.94 -15.95 -10.58
N PRO A 56 -6.86 -16.85 -10.17
CA PRO A 56 -7.65 -17.65 -11.10
C PRO A 56 -8.55 -16.80 -11.99
N MET A 57 -9.22 -15.81 -11.39
CA MET A 57 -10.03 -14.81 -12.11
C MET A 57 -9.18 -14.05 -13.14
N LEU A 58 -8.05 -13.48 -12.73
CA LEU A 58 -7.19 -12.70 -13.62
C LEU A 58 -6.66 -13.53 -14.80
N LYS A 59 -6.23 -14.77 -14.57
CA LYS A 59 -5.79 -15.70 -15.62
C LYS A 59 -6.93 -16.03 -16.60
N GLY A 60 -8.14 -16.27 -16.09
CA GLY A 60 -9.31 -16.53 -16.92
C GLY A 60 -9.64 -15.35 -17.83
N ILE A 61 -9.56 -14.12 -17.30
CA ILE A 61 -9.79 -12.89 -18.03
C ILE A 61 -8.69 -12.62 -19.06
N GLU A 62 -7.43 -12.82 -18.70
CA GLU A 62 -6.28 -12.63 -19.60
C GLU A 62 -6.37 -13.55 -20.82
N LYS A 63 -6.68 -14.83 -20.59
CA LYS A 63 -6.96 -15.80 -21.66
C LYS A 63 -8.16 -15.39 -22.53
N LYS A 64 -9.22 -14.85 -21.91
CA LYS A 64 -10.46 -14.46 -22.62
C LYS A 64 -10.27 -13.19 -23.47
N LEU A 65 -9.55 -12.19 -22.95
CA LEU A 65 -9.20 -10.97 -23.69
C LEU A 65 -8.22 -11.28 -24.82
N ALA A 66 -7.29 -12.23 -24.61
CA ALA A 66 -6.30 -12.66 -25.59
C ALA A 66 -5.51 -11.48 -26.21
N GLY A 67 -5.21 -10.45 -25.40
CA GLY A 67 -4.51 -9.23 -25.84
C GLY A 67 -5.35 -8.26 -26.70
N SER A 68 -6.62 -8.55 -26.94
CA SER A 68 -7.52 -7.67 -27.69
C SER A 68 -7.74 -6.34 -26.95
N PRO A 69 -7.85 -5.20 -27.67
CA PRO A 69 -8.21 -3.93 -27.06
C PRO A 69 -9.55 -4.01 -26.34
N LEU A 70 -9.64 -3.36 -25.18
CA LEU A 70 -10.87 -3.35 -24.38
C LEU A 70 -12.08 -2.83 -25.16
N SER A 71 -11.84 -1.89 -26.08
CA SER A 71 -12.87 -1.31 -26.96
C SER A 71 -13.52 -2.29 -27.92
N GLY A 72 -12.89 -3.42 -28.20
CA GLY A 72 -13.46 -4.49 -29.02
C GLY A 72 -14.38 -5.43 -28.24
N VAL A 73 -14.51 -5.25 -26.93
CA VAL A 73 -15.16 -6.22 -26.04
C VAL A 73 -16.41 -5.66 -25.36
N TRP A 74 -16.44 -4.38 -25.00
CA TRP A 74 -17.58 -3.82 -24.26
C TRP A 74 -18.86 -3.65 -25.10
N LYS A 75 -20.02 -3.89 -24.48
CA LYS A 75 -21.33 -3.53 -25.02
C LYS A 75 -21.63 -2.05 -24.81
N ILE A 76 -21.27 -1.54 -23.63
CA ILE A 76 -21.46 -0.15 -23.21
C ILE A 76 -20.08 0.38 -22.83
N PRO A 77 -19.67 1.58 -23.25
CA PRO A 77 -18.37 2.12 -22.87
C PRO A 77 -18.24 2.20 -21.33
N PRO A 78 -17.19 1.63 -20.73
CA PRO A 78 -17.02 1.62 -19.27
C PRO A 78 -16.92 3.04 -18.68
N ARG A 79 -16.46 4.00 -19.48
CA ARG A 79 -16.37 5.42 -19.11
C ARG A 79 -17.72 6.08 -18.81
N ASP A 80 -18.83 5.50 -19.26
CA ASP A 80 -20.19 6.05 -19.11
C ASP A 80 -20.91 5.46 -17.89
N LEU A 81 -20.20 4.68 -17.06
CA LEU A 81 -20.74 4.02 -15.88
C LEU A 81 -19.99 4.43 -14.61
N GLU A 82 -20.74 4.57 -13.53
CA GLU A 82 -20.23 4.88 -12.20
C GLU A 82 -20.17 3.61 -11.33
N GLY A 83 -19.11 3.47 -10.53
CA GLY A 83 -18.97 2.32 -9.62
C GLY A 83 -18.41 1.05 -10.28
N LEU A 84 -17.60 1.21 -11.33
CA LEU A 84 -16.90 0.08 -11.97
C LEU A 84 -15.91 -0.61 -11.03
N ASN A 85 -15.15 0.20 -10.30
CA ASN A 85 -14.20 -0.27 -9.31
C ASN A 85 -14.91 -0.50 -7.97
N HIS A 86 -14.46 -1.48 -7.20
CA HIS A 86 -14.89 -1.64 -5.82
C HIS A 86 -13.95 -0.85 -4.89
N ILE A 87 -14.51 -0.11 -3.94
CA ILE A 87 -13.76 0.80 -3.08
C ILE A 87 -13.92 0.41 -1.62
N ILE A 88 -12.80 0.18 -0.95
CA ILE A 88 -12.73 0.06 0.51
C ILE A 88 -12.09 1.34 1.04
N PHE A 89 -12.81 2.07 1.89
CA PHE A 89 -12.25 3.27 2.51
C PHE A 89 -11.44 2.90 3.75
N HIS A 90 -10.29 3.56 3.90
CA HIS A 90 -9.43 3.43 5.07
C HIS A 90 -9.04 4.80 5.59
N SER A 91 -9.29 5.09 6.87
CA SER A 91 -8.93 6.40 7.44
C SER A 91 -7.46 6.43 7.88
N LYS A 92 -6.77 7.50 7.47
CA LYS A 92 -5.37 7.77 7.82
C LYS A 92 -5.20 8.31 9.24
N ASP A 93 -6.22 8.97 9.78
CA ASP A 93 -6.16 9.70 11.05
C ASP A 93 -7.19 9.22 12.08
N GLY A 94 -7.93 8.14 11.76
CA GLY A 94 -9.08 7.67 12.55
C GLY A 94 -10.29 8.61 12.50
N LYS A 95 -10.27 9.66 11.66
CA LYS A 95 -11.29 10.70 11.56
C LYS A 95 -11.76 10.93 10.13
N TYR A 96 -11.38 12.03 9.50
CA TYR A 96 -11.93 12.49 8.22
C TYR A 96 -11.01 12.27 7.02
N ALA A 97 -9.74 11.90 7.25
CA ALA A 97 -8.76 11.68 6.19
C ALA A 97 -8.93 10.27 5.58
N TRP A 98 -10.08 10.03 4.92
CA TRP A 98 -10.39 8.79 4.23
C TRP A 98 -9.57 8.65 2.95
N ARG A 99 -8.98 7.49 2.76
CA ARG A 99 -8.31 7.10 1.52
C ARG A 99 -9.05 5.93 0.88
N PRO A 100 -9.45 6.05 -0.38
CA PRO A 100 -10.00 4.92 -1.12
C PRO A 100 -8.89 3.91 -1.40
N GLN A 101 -9.18 2.62 -1.21
CA GLN A 101 -8.43 1.51 -1.75
C GLN A 101 -9.31 0.87 -2.81
N GLU A 102 -8.93 0.99 -4.06
CA GLU A 102 -9.74 0.70 -5.23
C GLU A 102 -9.29 -0.59 -5.90
N MET A 103 -10.13 -1.61 -5.84
CA MET A 103 -10.03 -2.78 -6.68
C MET A 103 -10.52 -2.42 -8.09
N ILE A 104 -9.59 -2.08 -8.98
CA ILE A 104 -9.88 -1.77 -10.38
C ILE A 104 -10.64 -2.92 -11.00
N HIS A 105 -11.69 -2.65 -11.77
CA HIS A 105 -12.44 -3.71 -12.46
C HIS A 105 -11.49 -4.71 -13.19
N PRO A 106 -11.54 -6.03 -12.91
CA PRO A 106 -10.52 -6.99 -13.35
C PRO A 106 -10.21 -6.97 -14.85
N VAL A 107 -11.25 -6.86 -15.69
CA VAL A 107 -11.10 -6.76 -17.16
C VAL A 107 -10.36 -5.48 -17.59
N VAL A 108 -10.58 -4.35 -16.92
CA VAL A 108 -9.86 -3.10 -17.19
C VAL A 108 -8.42 -3.23 -16.71
N TYR A 109 -8.20 -3.76 -15.51
CA TYR A 109 -6.86 -4.01 -14.97
C TYR A 109 -6.01 -4.85 -15.92
N VAL A 110 -6.53 -6.00 -16.39
CA VAL A 110 -5.83 -6.86 -17.34
C VAL A 110 -5.57 -6.15 -18.68
N ALA A 111 -6.48 -5.29 -19.14
CA ALA A 111 -6.24 -4.48 -20.35
C ALA A 111 -5.09 -3.48 -20.16
N ILE A 112 -4.96 -2.84 -18.99
CA ILE A 112 -3.84 -1.95 -18.67
C ILE A 112 -2.53 -2.75 -18.66
N VAL A 113 -2.51 -3.89 -17.96
CA VAL A 113 -1.32 -4.77 -17.93
C VAL A 113 -0.92 -5.19 -19.34
N ASN A 114 -1.87 -5.67 -20.15
CA ASN A 114 -1.60 -6.08 -21.54
C ASN A 114 -1.06 -4.93 -22.41
N ALA A 115 -1.51 -3.69 -22.21
CA ALA A 115 -1.01 -2.54 -22.96
C ALA A 115 0.42 -2.19 -22.55
N LEU A 116 0.69 -2.18 -21.24
CA LEU A 116 1.97 -1.88 -20.64
C LEU A 116 3.05 -2.89 -21.02
N THR A 117 2.73 -4.18 -21.03
CA THR A 117 3.71 -5.28 -21.18
C THR A 117 3.80 -5.83 -22.61
N LYS A 118 3.50 -5.02 -23.63
CA LYS A 118 3.93 -5.33 -25.00
C LYS A 118 5.41 -5.02 -25.14
N GLN A 119 6.18 -5.81 -25.88
CA GLN A 119 7.64 -5.69 -25.92
C GLN A 119 8.13 -4.25 -26.18
N GLU A 120 7.72 -3.63 -27.29
CA GLU A 120 8.10 -2.25 -27.63
C GLU A 120 7.67 -1.21 -26.58
N GLN A 121 6.51 -1.43 -25.95
CA GLN A 121 5.97 -0.51 -24.95
C GLN A 121 6.68 -0.68 -23.61
N TRP A 122 7.10 -1.90 -23.29
CA TRP A 122 7.88 -2.21 -22.11
C TRP A 122 9.29 -1.64 -22.23
N ASP A 123 9.92 -1.74 -23.40
CA ASP A 123 11.23 -1.15 -23.66
C ASP A 123 11.20 0.38 -23.47
N LEU A 124 10.15 1.06 -23.99
CA LEU A 124 9.92 2.49 -23.72
C LEU A 124 9.84 2.81 -22.22
N VAL A 125 9.14 1.97 -21.45
CA VAL A 125 9.01 2.15 -19.99
C VAL A 125 10.36 1.97 -19.30
N LYS A 126 11.18 1.01 -19.72
CA LYS A 126 12.53 0.82 -19.20
C LYS A 126 13.39 2.05 -19.45
N ASP A 127 13.42 2.52 -20.70
CA ASP A 127 14.15 3.72 -21.10
C ASP A 127 13.72 4.94 -20.26
N HIS A 128 12.41 5.09 -19.99
CA HIS A 128 11.90 6.15 -19.12
C HIS A 128 12.52 6.11 -17.72
N PHE A 129 12.48 4.96 -17.06
CA PHE A 129 13.03 4.81 -15.70
C PHE A 129 14.55 4.97 -15.66
N GLU A 130 15.27 4.48 -16.67
CA GLU A 130 16.72 4.68 -16.79
C GLU A 130 17.06 6.17 -16.92
N ASN A 131 16.33 6.90 -17.77
CA ASN A 131 16.49 8.34 -17.92
C ASN A 131 16.14 9.10 -16.62
N CYS A 132 15.13 8.65 -15.85
CA CYS A 132 14.79 9.26 -14.56
C CYS A 132 15.91 9.08 -13.52
N ALA A 133 16.65 7.98 -13.60
CA ALA A 133 17.76 7.68 -12.69
C ALA A 133 19.10 8.30 -13.13
N ALA A 134 19.13 9.09 -14.21
CA ALA A 134 20.38 9.64 -14.76
C ALA A 134 21.08 10.63 -13.83
N ASN A 135 20.35 11.33 -12.94
CA ASN A 135 20.93 12.23 -11.97
C ASN A 135 21.25 11.50 -10.64
N PRO A 136 22.53 11.21 -10.34
CA PRO A 136 22.88 10.47 -9.11
C PRO A 136 22.61 11.26 -7.82
N ARG A 137 22.36 12.58 -7.92
CA ARG A 137 21.99 13.42 -6.77
C ARG A 137 20.52 13.28 -6.39
N ILE A 138 19.67 12.65 -7.21
CA ILE A 138 18.30 12.29 -6.86
C ILE A 138 18.21 10.76 -6.80
N GLU A 139 18.00 10.23 -5.61
CA GLU A 139 17.96 8.80 -5.34
C GLU A 139 16.51 8.39 -5.04
N CYS A 140 15.89 7.69 -5.98
CA CYS A 140 14.58 7.07 -5.79
C CYS A 140 14.74 5.71 -5.11
N VAL A 141 14.28 5.60 -3.86
CA VAL A 141 14.34 4.38 -3.04
C VAL A 141 12.99 3.63 -3.02
N SER A 142 12.05 3.97 -3.92
CA SER A 142 10.69 3.40 -3.95
C SER A 142 10.33 2.67 -5.25
N HIS A 143 11.32 2.26 -6.04
CA HIS A 143 11.07 1.47 -7.26
C HIS A 143 10.30 0.19 -6.91
N PRO A 144 9.14 -0.10 -7.52
CA PRO A 144 8.43 -1.35 -7.27
C PRO A 144 9.33 -2.55 -7.57
N VAL A 145 9.51 -3.43 -6.59
CA VAL A 145 10.26 -4.69 -6.73
C VAL A 145 9.34 -5.87 -6.55
N VAL A 146 9.85 -7.07 -6.81
CA VAL A 146 9.22 -8.34 -6.52
C VAL A 146 10.18 -9.27 -5.83
N SER A 147 9.66 -10.05 -4.87
CA SER A 147 10.45 -11.15 -4.31
C SER A 147 10.59 -12.25 -5.36
N GLN A 148 11.77 -12.86 -5.38
CA GLN A 148 11.96 -14.13 -6.10
C GLN A 148 11.65 -15.35 -5.22
N SER A 149 11.39 -15.16 -3.92
CA SER A 149 11.10 -16.23 -2.95
C SER A 149 9.60 -16.35 -2.62
N LYS A 150 9.21 -17.42 -1.91
CA LYS A 150 7.84 -17.63 -1.41
C LYS A 150 7.45 -16.74 -0.21
N GLN A 151 8.34 -15.88 0.27
CA GLN A 151 7.98 -14.92 1.32
C GLN A 151 7.04 -13.85 0.77
N LYS A 152 6.16 -13.30 1.61
CA LYS A 152 5.20 -12.26 1.21
C LYS A 152 5.93 -11.04 0.61
N ASP A 153 5.81 -10.87 -0.71
CA ASP A 153 6.42 -9.81 -1.51
C ASP A 153 6.31 -8.43 -0.83
N LYS A 154 5.12 -8.07 -0.33
CA LYS A 154 4.82 -6.76 0.25
C LYS A 154 5.61 -6.44 1.54
N ALA A 155 5.95 -7.46 2.33
CA ALA A 155 6.53 -7.30 3.65
C ALA A 155 8.01 -6.96 3.62
N ALA A 156 8.77 -7.73 2.83
CA ALA A 156 10.18 -7.50 2.60
C ALA A 156 10.41 -6.16 1.90
N GLN A 157 9.51 -5.79 0.97
CA GLN A 157 9.60 -4.54 0.19
C GLN A 157 9.48 -3.27 1.03
N VAL A 158 8.41 -3.17 1.83
CA VAL A 158 8.16 -1.96 2.62
C VAL A 158 9.18 -1.82 3.74
N LEU A 159 9.67 -2.94 4.31
CA LEU A 159 10.67 -2.91 5.37
C LEU A 159 12.05 -2.50 4.85
N SER A 160 12.51 -3.11 3.74
CA SER A 160 13.81 -2.81 3.13
C SER A 160 13.91 -1.32 2.82
N TRP A 161 12.96 -0.76 2.09
CA TRP A 161 13.06 0.61 1.61
C TRP A 161 12.84 1.68 2.68
N TRP A 162 11.99 1.40 3.65
CA TRP A 162 11.75 2.36 4.73
C TRP A 162 12.94 2.40 5.70
N LEU A 163 13.54 1.24 5.97
CA LEU A 163 14.80 1.14 6.70
C LEU A 163 15.93 1.82 5.91
N GLU A 164 16.00 1.57 4.59
CA GLU A 164 16.94 2.22 3.67
C GLU A 164 16.79 3.74 3.70
N MET A 165 15.59 4.31 3.57
CA MET A 165 15.42 5.78 3.59
C MET A 165 15.88 6.40 4.92
N GLU A 166 15.55 5.78 6.06
CA GLU A 166 15.98 6.27 7.37
C GLU A 166 17.49 6.12 7.55
N GLN A 167 18.05 4.92 7.33
CA GLN A 167 19.48 4.65 7.46
C GLN A 167 20.29 5.51 6.48
N ARG A 168 19.86 5.60 5.23
CA ARG A 168 20.48 6.46 4.22
C ARG A 168 20.47 7.92 4.63
N SER A 169 19.40 8.39 5.29
CA SER A 169 19.37 9.75 5.84
C SER A 169 20.35 9.95 6.99
N LEU A 170 20.57 8.92 7.83
CA LEU A 170 21.60 8.95 8.87
C LEU A 170 23.00 8.98 8.25
N GLU A 171 23.26 8.20 7.20
CA GLU A 171 24.53 8.22 6.47
C GLU A 171 24.81 9.60 5.87
N LEU A 172 23.81 10.20 5.20
CA LEU A 172 23.93 11.53 4.61
C LEU A 172 24.18 12.64 5.65
N SER A 173 23.94 12.40 6.94
CA SER A 173 24.30 13.35 8.00
C SER A 173 25.82 13.52 8.17
N LEU A 174 26.64 12.62 7.60
CA LEU A 174 28.09 12.77 7.55
C LEU A 174 28.53 13.84 6.55
N ASP A 175 27.79 13.97 5.44
CA ASP A 175 28.16 14.81 4.30
C ASP A 175 27.40 16.15 4.27
N TYR A 176 26.24 16.21 4.94
CA TYR A 176 25.33 17.34 4.94
C TYR A 176 24.98 17.80 6.35
N SER A 177 24.72 19.11 6.49
CA SER A 177 24.35 19.74 7.76
C SER A 177 22.87 20.09 7.88
N HIS A 178 22.13 20.11 6.77
CA HIS A 178 20.72 20.48 6.74
C HIS A 178 19.89 19.51 5.91
N VAL A 179 18.62 19.35 6.28
CA VAL A 179 17.64 18.57 5.53
C VAL A 179 16.27 19.25 5.54
N ILE A 180 15.59 19.26 4.40
CA ILE A 180 14.16 19.59 4.28
C ILE A 180 13.39 18.31 4.01
N HIS A 181 12.45 18.00 4.89
CA HIS A 181 11.47 16.94 4.70
C HIS A 181 10.22 17.56 4.10
N THR A 182 9.68 17.00 3.03
CA THR A 182 8.41 17.41 2.43
C THR A 182 7.72 16.22 1.79
N ASP A 183 6.42 16.32 1.52
CA ASP A 183 5.66 15.30 0.82
C ASP A 183 4.66 15.92 -0.15
N ILE A 184 4.17 15.10 -1.09
CA ILE A 184 3.09 15.50 -2.00
C ILE A 184 1.73 15.29 -1.32
N ALA A 185 0.93 16.34 -1.23
CA ALA A 185 -0.40 16.27 -0.68
C ALA A 185 -1.34 15.48 -1.61
N ASP A 186 -1.99 14.44 -1.07
CA ASP A 186 -2.92 13.58 -1.81
C ASP A 186 -2.36 13.12 -3.17
N CYS A 187 -1.14 12.56 -3.17
CA CYS A 187 -0.39 12.24 -4.38
C CYS A 187 -1.22 11.53 -5.46
N TYR A 188 -1.73 10.34 -5.17
CA TYR A 188 -2.51 9.55 -6.13
C TYR A 188 -3.82 10.23 -6.54
N GLY A 189 -4.50 10.94 -5.62
CA GLY A 189 -5.70 11.72 -5.93
C GLY A 189 -5.43 12.96 -6.78
N SER A 190 -4.20 13.47 -6.76
CA SER A 190 -3.76 14.66 -7.49
C SER A 190 -3.12 14.36 -8.85
N ILE A 191 -2.75 13.10 -9.14
CA ILE A 191 -2.19 12.73 -10.44
C ILE A 191 -3.24 12.97 -11.54
N TYR A 192 -2.99 13.93 -12.41
CA TYR A 192 -3.78 14.17 -13.60
C TYR A 192 -3.44 13.11 -14.65
N THR A 193 -4.39 12.32 -15.13
CA THR A 193 -4.14 11.11 -15.94
C THR A 193 -3.35 11.39 -17.23
N HIS A 194 -3.51 12.57 -17.83
CA HIS A 194 -2.72 12.96 -19.01
C HIS A 194 -1.22 13.17 -18.72
N THR A 195 -0.82 13.36 -17.46
CA THR A 195 0.60 13.43 -17.07
C THR A 195 1.32 12.10 -17.31
N ILE A 196 0.60 10.98 -17.38
CA ILE A 196 1.16 9.67 -17.78
C ILE A 196 1.70 9.76 -19.21
N SER A 197 0.98 10.42 -20.11
CA SER A 197 1.43 10.68 -21.48
C SER A 197 2.57 11.68 -21.52
N TRP A 198 2.58 12.68 -20.64
CA TRP A 198 3.68 13.65 -20.56
C TRP A 198 4.98 12.99 -20.08
N ALA A 199 4.88 12.08 -19.11
CA ALA A 199 6.02 11.33 -18.59
C ALA A 199 6.65 10.47 -19.68
N LEU A 200 5.86 9.67 -20.39
CA LEU A 200 6.38 8.70 -21.37
C LEU A 200 6.77 9.32 -22.72
N HIS A 201 6.11 10.41 -23.13
CA HIS A 201 6.25 10.96 -24.49
C HIS A 201 6.71 12.41 -24.52
N GLY A 202 6.98 13.01 -23.37
CA GLY A 202 7.30 14.42 -23.23
C GLY A 202 6.07 15.34 -23.33
N LYS A 203 5.97 16.31 -22.40
CA LYS A 203 4.84 17.26 -22.31
C LYS A 203 4.56 18.02 -23.60
N ALA A 204 5.60 18.42 -24.35
CA ALA A 204 5.45 19.17 -25.60
C ALA A 204 4.78 18.35 -26.70
N HIS A 205 5.24 17.11 -26.94
CA HIS A 205 4.65 16.23 -27.94
C HIS A 205 3.25 15.78 -27.53
N ALA A 206 3.08 15.35 -26.28
CA ALA A 206 1.78 14.92 -25.75
C ALA A 206 0.71 16.03 -25.80
N LYS A 207 1.10 17.31 -25.72
CA LYS A 207 0.16 18.44 -25.87
C LYS A 207 -0.11 18.87 -27.32
N SER A 208 0.71 18.43 -28.27
CA SER A 208 0.55 18.73 -29.70
C SER A 208 -0.73 18.10 -30.27
N LYS A 209 -1.22 18.61 -31.41
CA LYS A 209 -2.39 18.02 -32.09
C LYS A 209 -2.13 16.55 -32.47
N ALA A 210 -0.95 16.25 -33.00
CA ALA A 210 -0.57 14.90 -33.39
C ALA A 210 -0.56 13.95 -32.19
N GLY A 211 0.19 14.30 -31.14
CA GLY A 211 0.31 13.47 -29.93
C GLY A 211 -1.02 13.25 -29.20
N LYS A 212 -1.89 14.27 -29.11
CA LYS A 212 -3.23 14.11 -28.48
C LYS A 212 -4.15 13.12 -29.21
N THR A 213 -4.02 13.01 -30.53
CA THR A 213 -4.90 12.16 -31.36
C THR A 213 -4.31 10.78 -31.64
N ASP A 214 -3.04 10.57 -31.28
CA ASP A 214 -2.36 9.32 -31.53
C ASP A 214 -2.82 8.24 -30.53
N LYS A 215 -3.52 7.24 -31.06
CA LYS A 215 -4.05 6.11 -30.30
C LYS A 215 -3.03 4.98 -30.09
N THR A 216 -1.83 5.11 -30.65
CA THR A 216 -0.74 4.13 -30.51
C THR A 216 0.18 4.43 -29.33
N LEU A 217 0.21 5.69 -28.87
CA LEU A 217 1.03 6.11 -27.74
C LEU A 217 0.57 5.43 -26.44
N LEU A 218 1.49 4.72 -25.78
CA LEU A 218 1.23 4.02 -24.51
C LEU A 218 0.58 4.92 -23.46
N GLY A 219 1.17 6.07 -23.18
CA GLY A 219 0.62 7.03 -22.22
C GLY A 219 -0.82 7.46 -22.51
N ASN A 220 -1.22 7.60 -23.78
CA ASN A 220 -2.62 7.89 -24.13
C ASN A 220 -3.53 6.67 -23.92
N ILE A 221 -3.04 5.46 -24.15
CA ILE A 221 -3.78 4.21 -23.91
C ILE A 221 -4.01 4.04 -22.40
N LEU A 222 -2.98 4.22 -21.57
CA LEU A 222 -3.06 4.12 -20.12
C LEU A 222 -4.00 5.18 -19.54
N ASP A 223 -3.87 6.44 -19.96
CA ASP A 223 -4.77 7.55 -19.60
C ASP A 223 -6.24 7.18 -19.88
N GLN A 224 -6.55 6.72 -21.10
CA GLN A 224 -7.91 6.34 -21.48
C GLN A 224 -8.46 5.18 -20.66
N LEU A 225 -7.67 4.13 -20.39
CA LEU A 225 -8.13 2.98 -19.62
C LEU A 225 -8.38 3.33 -18.15
N ILE A 226 -7.49 4.12 -17.54
CA ILE A 226 -7.64 4.57 -16.15
C ILE A 226 -8.86 5.48 -16.03
N ALA A 227 -8.98 6.49 -16.89
CA ALA A 227 -10.14 7.40 -16.89
C ALA A 227 -11.44 6.62 -17.14
N ALA A 228 -11.44 5.63 -18.04
CA ALA A 228 -12.61 4.80 -18.29
C ALA A 228 -13.03 3.95 -17.07
N SER A 229 -12.09 3.51 -16.23
CA SER A 229 -12.43 2.83 -14.96
C SER A 229 -13.08 3.75 -13.92
N ARG A 230 -12.97 5.07 -14.11
CA ARG A 230 -13.40 6.12 -13.17
C ARG A 230 -14.46 7.05 -13.76
N HIS A 231 -15.40 6.53 -14.54
CA HIS A 231 -16.48 7.32 -15.13
C HIS A 231 -15.97 8.56 -15.94
N GLY A 232 -14.85 8.39 -16.64
CA GLY A 232 -14.22 9.44 -17.44
C GLY A 232 -13.50 10.53 -16.64
N GLN A 233 -13.34 10.39 -15.32
CA GLN A 233 -12.57 11.32 -14.51
C GLN A 233 -11.08 11.25 -14.87
N THR A 234 -10.44 12.41 -14.96
CA THR A 234 -9.02 12.57 -15.30
C THR A 234 -8.18 13.08 -14.14
N ASN A 235 -8.80 13.39 -13.00
CA ASN A 235 -8.11 13.77 -11.77
C ASN A 235 -8.06 12.56 -10.83
N GLY A 236 -6.85 12.16 -10.50
CA GLY A 236 -6.55 11.03 -9.63
C GLY A 236 -6.48 9.70 -10.38
N ILE A 237 -5.65 8.80 -9.86
CA ILE A 237 -5.55 7.41 -10.30
C ILE A 237 -5.97 6.47 -9.15
N PRO A 238 -6.45 5.25 -9.44
CA PRO A 238 -6.83 4.29 -8.41
C PRO A 238 -5.65 3.96 -7.48
N GLN A 239 -5.92 3.83 -6.18
CA GLN A 239 -4.94 3.45 -5.16
C GLN A 239 -5.18 2.00 -4.72
N GLY A 240 -4.14 1.24 -4.41
CA GLY A 240 -4.30 -0.12 -3.88
C GLY A 240 -3.86 -1.23 -4.83
N SER A 241 -2.97 -0.96 -5.79
CA SER A 241 -2.40 -1.98 -6.67
C SER A 241 -0.95 -1.66 -7.02
N ASN A 242 -0.11 -2.68 -7.21
CA ASN A 242 1.27 -2.49 -7.66
C ASN A 242 1.34 -1.84 -9.05
N LEU A 243 0.34 -2.11 -9.90
CA LEU A 243 0.22 -1.50 -11.23
C LEU A 243 0.07 0.03 -11.15
N THR A 244 -0.83 0.52 -10.32
CA THR A 244 -1.01 1.97 -10.16
C THR A 244 0.12 2.62 -9.40
N ASN A 245 0.73 1.91 -8.44
CA ASN A 245 1.97 2.33 -7.80
C ASN A 245 3.11 2.48 -8.82
N PHE A 246 3.21 1.59 -9.81
CA PHE A 246 4.21 1.66 -10.88
C PHE A 246 3.95 2.82 -11.85
N ILE A 247 2.69 3.06 -12.21
CA ILE A 247 2.27 4.21 -13.02
C ILE A 247 2.53 5.54 -12.29
N ALA A 248 2.29 5.60 -10.98
CA ALA A 248 2.62 6.77 -10.17
C ALA A 248 4.13 7.08 -10.21
N GLU A 249 4.98 6.06 -10.09
CA GLU A 249 6.44 6.25 -10.21
C GLU A 249 6.89 6.73 -11.58
N MET A 250 6.19 6.37 -12.68
CA MET A 250 6.51 6.95 -13.99
C MET A 250 6.33 8.47 -13.98
N VAL A 251 5.22 8.96 -13.39
CA VAL A 251 4.92 10.40 -13.30
C VAL A 251 5.86 11.10 -12.32
N LEU A 252 6.16 10.49 -11.17
CA LEU A 252 7.08 11.04 -10.18
C LEU A 252 8.53 11.06 -10.68
N GLY A 253 8.97 10.03 -11.42
CA GLY A 253 10.26 10.03 -12.09
C GLY A 253 10.38 11.13 -13.15
N TYR A 254 9.28 11.43 -13.85
CA TYR A 254 9.24 12.59 -14.76
C TYR A 254 9.37 13.91 -13.99
N ALA A 255 8.78 14.02 -12.79
CA ALA A 255 8.98 15.17 -11.92
C ALA A 255 10.46 15.31 -11.48
N ASP A 256 11.13 14.20 -11.17
CA ASP A 256 12.57 14.18 -10.81
C ASP A 256 13.46 14.68 -11.97
N GLN A 257 13.12 14.34 -13.22
CA GLN A 257 13.82 14.84 -14.42
C GLN A 257 13.62 16.34 -14.61
N GLU A 258 12.38 16.82 -14.54
CA GLU A 258 12.08 18.25 -14.67
C GLU A 258 12.71 19.06 -13.53
N LEU A 259 12.75 18.50 -12.31
CA LEU A 259 13.46 19.09 -11.18
C LEU A 259 14.97 19.15 -11.45
N THR A 260 15.57 18.08 -11.97
CA THR A 260 16.99 18.07 -12.34
C THR A 260 17.32 19.22 -13.30
N ALA A 261 16.57 19.36 -14.39
CA ALA A 261 16.78 20.43 -15.36
C ALA A 261 16.62 21.83 -14.74
N ALA A 262 15.67 21.99 -13.81
CA ALA A 262 15.45 23.24 -13.10
C ALA A 262 16.61 23.61 -12.15
N ILE A 263 17.14 22.62 -11.42
CA ILE A 263 18.28 22.78 -10.50
C ILE A 263 19.56 23.13 -11.28
N GLU A 264 19.82 22.43 -12.40
CA GLU A 264 20.99 22.68 -13.25
C GLU A 264 21.01 24.11 -13.82
N LYS A 265 19.83 24.63 -14.19
CA LYS A 265 19.69 26.02 -14.66
C LYS A 265 20.06 27.05 -13.58
N GLU A 266 19.78 26.73 -12.32
CA GLU A 266 20.14 27.56 -11.16
C GLU A 266 21.58 27.31 -10.66
N LYS A 267 22.28 26.32 -11.25
CA LYS A 267 23.68 25.96 -10.95
C LYS A 267 23.90 25.57 -9.48
N ILE A 268 22.93 24.88 -8.89
CA ILE A 268 23.04 24.37 -7.52
C ILE A 268 23.74 23.01 -7.58
N GLU A 269 24.86 22.86 -6.87
CA GLU A 269 25.69 21.65 -6.95
C GLU A 269 25.72 20.83 -5.66
N ASP A 270 25.69 21.49 -4.49
CA ASP A 270 25.82 20.86 -3.17
C ASP A 270 24.46 20.41 -2.64
N TYR A 271 23.96 19.30 -3.17
CA TYR A 271 22.72 18.71 -2.71
C TYR A 271 22.63 17.19 -2.93
N LYS A 272 21.79 16.55 -2.12
CA LYS A 272 21.31 15.18 -2.34
C LYS A 272 19.82 15.14 -2.06
N ILE A 273 19.04 14.45 -2.88
CA ILE A 273 17.62 14.22 -2.67
C ILE A 273 17.41 12.72 -2.52
N LEU A 274 16.74 12.32 -1.44
CA LEU A 274 16.15 10.99 -1.31
C LEU A 274 14.65 11.10 -1.55
N ARG A 275 14.11 10.28 -2.44
CA ARG A 275 12.66 10.19 -2.69
C ARG A 275 12.16 8.79 -2.40
N TYR A 276 11.14 8.71 -1.54
CA TYR A 276 10.36 7.50 -1.33
C TYR A 276 8.89 7.81 -1.64
N ARG A 277 8.39 7.34 -2.78
CA ARG A 277 7.04 7.66 -3.27
C ARG A 277 6.84 9.17 -3.35
N ASP A 278 5.90 9.69 -2.58
CA ASP A 278 5.55 11.09 -2.42
C ASP A 278 6.41 11.84 -1.41
N ASP A 279 7.20 11.16 -0.58
CA ASP A 279 8.07 11.75 0.44
C ASP A 279 9.45 12.12 -0.15
N TYR A 280 9.88 13.36 0.05
CA TYR A 280 11.19 13.90 -0.34
C TYR A 280 12.00 14.31 0.90
N ARG A 281 13.30 14.00 0.91
CA ARG A 281 14.30 14.56 1.83
C ARG A 281 15.39 15.24 1.01
N ILE A 282 15.50 16.56 1.15
CA ILE A 282 16.45 17.41 0.39
C ILE A 282 17.56 17.83 1.34
N PHE A 283 18.77 17.31 1.12
CA PHE A 283 19.96 17.56 1.90
C PHE A 283 20.85 18.60 1.22
N SER A 284 21.48 19.49 2.00
CA SER A 284 22.48 20.46 1.53
C SER A 284 23.32 21.00 2.70
N ASN A 285 24.51 21.53 2.45
CA ASN A 285 25.25 22.31 3.44
C ASN A 285 24.87 23.79 3.45
N ASN A 286 24.13 24.25 2.45
CA ASN A 286 23.58 25.59 2.38
C ASN A 286 22.04 25.55 2.51
N PRO A 287 21.47 26.02 3.64
CA PRO A 287 20.02 26.06 3.82
C PRO A 287 19.28 26.75 2.68
N ALA A 288 19.84 27.83 2.13
CA ALA A 288 19.22 28.56 1.04
C ALA A 288 19.10 27.73 -0.25
N ASP A 289 20.05 26.83 -0.52
CA ASP A 289 20.00 25.93 -1.67
C ASP A 289 18.91 24.88 -1.49
N SER A 290 18.77 24.31 -0.28
CA SER A 290 17.68 23.37 0.02
C SER A 290 16.29 24.02 -0.11
N GLU A 291 16.13 25.27 0.33
CA GLU A 291 14.87 26.04 0.14
C GLU A 291 14.62 26.35 -1.33
N ARG A 292 15.67 26.72 -2.08
CA ARG A 292 15.58 26.97 -3.53
C ARG A 292 15.15 25.71 -4.27
N ILE A 293 15.76 24.57 -3.98
CA ILE A 293 15.38 23.26 -4.54
C ILE A 293 13.93 22.92 -4.20
N THR A 294 13.52 23.11 -2.94
CA THR A 294 12.13 22.85 -2.50
C THR A 294 11.14 23.72 -3.27
N LYS A 295 11.48 24.98 -3.54
CA LYS A 295 10.67 25.87 -4.37
C LYS A 295 10.58 25.38 -5.82
N LEU A 296 11.70 24.96 -6.42
CA LEU A 296 11.71 24.40 -7.78
C LEU A 296 10.85 23.13 -7.85
N LEU A 297 10.95 22.25 -6.86
CA LEU A 297 10.10 21.06 -6.75
C LEU A 297 8.62 21.46 -6.68
N ALA A 298 8.25 22.44 -5.86
CA ALA A 298 6.87 22.93 -5.78
C ALA A 298 6.36 23.48 -7.13
N GLU A 299 7.21 24.17 -7.89
CA GLU A 299 6.88 24.67 -9.23
C GLU A 299 6.67 23.54 -10.24
N VAL A 300 7.56 22.54 -10.25
CA VAL A 300 7.45 21.33 -11.10
C VAL A 300 6.18 20.56 -10.78
N LEU A 301 5.91 20.31 -9.49
CA LEU A 301 4.72 19.57 -9.05
C LEU A 301 3.43 20.30 -9.44
N ARG A 302 3.37 21.63 -9.27
CA ARG A 302 2.23 22.45 -9.69
C ARG A 302 1.96 22.30 -11.18
N ASP A 303 3.02 22.25 -11.98
CA ASP A 303 2.95 22.07 -13.43
C ASP A 303 2.41 20.69 -13.86
N LEU A 304 2.45 19.71 -12.95
CA LEU A 304 1.88 18.37 -13.08
C LEU A 304 0.53 18.22 -12.37
N GLY A 305 -0.01 19.29 -11.78
CA GLY A 305 -1.29 19.27 -11.05
C GLY A 305 -1.19 18.82 -9.59
N MET A 306 0.02 18.68 -9.06
CA MET A 306 0.31 18.26 -7.68
C MET A 306 0.78 19.45 -6.83
N LYS A 307 0.83 19.25 -5.50
CA LYS A 307 1.34 20.26 -4.56
C LYS A 307 2.02 19.61 -3.37
N LEU A 308 2.97 20.32 -2.77
CA LEU A 308 3.57 19.92 -1.49
C LEU A 308 2.57 20.13 -0.34
N SER A 309 2.68 19.30 0.71
CA SER A 309 1.94 19.52 1.94
C SER A 309 2.66 20.54 2.83
N ALA A 310 1.99 21.65 3.14
CA ALA A 310 2.53 22.64 4.07
C ALA A 310 2.75 22.05 5.47
N ASP A 311 1.82 21.22 5.95
CA ASP A 311 1.82 20.67 7.32
C ASP A 311 2.96 19.69 7.60
N LYS A 312 3.56 19.14 6.54
CA LYS A 312 4.63 18.15 6.63
C LYS A 312 5.96 18.64 6.06
N THR A 313 5.99 19.89 5.59
CA THR A 313 7.24 20.50 5.15
C THR A 313 7.98 21.01 6.37
N ALA A 314 9.13 20.43 6.68
CA ALA A 314 9.92 20.75 7.86
C ALA A 314 11.40 20.87 7.52
N VAL A 315 12.03 21.95 8.02
CA VAL A 315 13.47 22.19 7.91
C VAL A 315 14.14 21.72 9.20
N SER A 316 15.29 21.06 9.10
CA SER A 316 16.08 20.67 10.27
C SER A 316 17.58 20.76 10.03
N ASP A 317 18.30 21.26 11.03
CA ASP A 317 19.77 21.20 11.19
C ASP A 317 20.22 20.00 12.07
N ARG A 318 19.26 19.18 12.54
CA ARG A 318 19.49 17.99 13.35
C ARG A 318 19.06 16.74 12.60
N ILE A 319 19.77 16.44 11.52
CA ILE A 319 19.43 15.36 10.57
C ILE A 319 19.15 14.03 11.26
N ILE A 320 19.98 13.62 12.24
CA ILE A 320 19.77 12.35 12.96
C ILE A 320 18.42 12.33 13.67
N GLN A 321 18.09 13.40 14.39
CA GLN A 321 16.85 13.50 15.15
C GLN A 321 15.63 13.59 14.22
N SER A 322 15.73 14.34 13.11
CA SER A 322 14.63 14.49 12.15
C SER A 322 14.43 13.27 11.26
N SER A 323 15.45 12.43 11.08
CA SER A 323 15.40 11.24 10.23
C SER A 323 14.62 10.08 10.84
N ILE A 324 14.50 10.04 12.17
CA ILE A 324 13.78 9.01 12.93
C ILE A 324 12.38 9.53 13.27
N LYS A 325 11.34 8.74 12.98
CA LYS A 325 9.96 9.13 13.33
C LYS A 325 9.74 9.24 14.85
N ALA A 326 8.95 10.23 15.25
CA ALA A 326 8.68 10.52 16.66
C ALA A 326 8.00 9.38 17.43
N ASP A 327 7.11 8.61 16.78
CA ASP A 327 6.43 7.46 17.37
C ASP A 327 7.42 6.35 17.76
N LYS A 328 8.48 6.17 16.96
CA LYS A 328 9.56 5.24 17.30
C LYS A 328 10.39 5.73 18.48
N LEU A 329 10.81 7.00 18.46
CA LEU A 329 11.57 7.61 19.56
C LEU A 329 10.83 7.50 20.89
N PHE A 330 9.52 7.72 20.90
CA PHE A 330 8.68 7.59 22.09
C PHE A 330 8.67 6.18 22.67
N TRP A 331 8.76 5.18 21.81
CA TRP A 331 8.68 3.77 22.18
C TRP A 331 10.03 3.20 22.64
N ILE A 332 11.15 3.77 22.19
CA ILE A 332 12.50 3.37 22.61
C ILE A 332 12.60 3.38 24.14
N GLY A 333 13.00 2.23 24.70
CA GLY A 333 13.18 2.04 26.15
C GLY A 333 11.91 1.70 26.94
N LYS A 334 10.69 1.89 26.40
CA LYS A 334 9.44 1.53 27.10
C LYS A 334 9.15 0.02 27.13
N GLU A 335 9.75 -0.75 26.22
CA GLU A 335 9.56 -2.21 26.07
C GLU A 335 10.17 -3.07 27.20
N LYS A 336 11.14 -2.54 27.95
CA LYS A 336 12.09 -3.34 28.77
C LYS A 336 11.54 -3.96 30.07
N GLN A 337 10.22 -4.05 30.28
CA GLN A 337 9.64 -4.51 31.56
C GLN A 337 8.70 -5.71 31.41
N LYS A 338 8.85 -6.72 32.30
CA LYS A 338 7.86 -7.78 32.50
C LYS A 338 6.57 -7.18 33.05
N ARG A 339 5.53 -7.10 32.21
CA ARG A 339 4.21 -6.50 32.54
C ARG A 339 3.10 -7.53 32.37
N SER A 340 2.01 -7.43 33.12
CA SER A 340 0.80 -8.23 32.85
C SER A 340 0.23 -7.91 31.45
N LEU A 341 -0.63 -8.75 30.89
CA LEU A 341 -1.21 -8.49 29.55
C LEU A 341 -2.04 -7.20 29.54
N VAL A 342 -2.82 -6.93 30.59
CA VAL A 342 -3.57 -5.67 30.71
C VAL A 342 -2.64 -4.46 30.71
N LYS A 343 -1.56 -4.49 31.51
CA LYS A 343 -0.57 -3.41 31.56
C LYS A 343 0.18 -3.23 30.26
N HIS A 344 0.45 -4.32 29.53
CA HIS A 344 1.07 -4.25 28.22
C HIS A 344 0.12 -3.56 27.23
N MET A 345 -1.15 -3.99 27.13
CA MET A 345 -2.13 -3.37 26.25
C MET A 345 -2.38 -1.89 26.56
N LEU A 346 -2.39 -1.50 27.84
CA LEU A 346 -2.49 -0.09 28.26
C LEU A 346 -1.33 0.78 27.79
N LEU A 347 -0.11 0.25 27.67
CA LEU A 347 0.99 1.01 27.07
C LEU A 347 0.81 1.20 25.56
N ILE A 348 0.31 0.18 24.88
CA ILE A 348 0.02 0.29 23.45
C ILE A 348 -1.08 1.34 23.24
N HIS A 349 -2.05 1.39 24.15
CA HIS A 349 -3.06 2.45 24.20
C HIS A 349 -2.45 3.84 24.40
N GLU A 350 -1.49 4.00 25.32
CA GLU A 350 -0.76 5.27 25.50
C GLU A 350 -0.03 5.69 24.20
N LEU A 351 0.69 4.75 23.56
CA LEU A 351 1.34 4.99 22.27
C LEU A 351 0.32 5.39 21.18
N ALA A 352 -0.83 4.71 21.13
CA ALA A 352 -1.88 4.98 20.17
C ALA A 352 -2.60 6.31 20.42
N GLY A 353 -2.63 6.79 21.67
CA GLY A 353 -3.15 8.10 22.04
C GLY A 353 -2.23 9.23 21.59
N GLU A 354 -0.92 9.08 21.80
CA GLU A 354 0.09 10.08 21.41
C GLU A 354 0.38 10.08 19.90
N TYR A 355 0.43 8.90 19.28
CA TYR A 355 0.76 8.71 17.86
C TYR A 355 -0.31 7.86 17.15
N PRO A 356 -1.53 8.40 16.98
CA PRO A 356 -2.64 7.68 16.37
C PRO A 356 -2.33 7.25 14.94
N ASN A 357 -2.80 6.06 14.61
CA ASN A 357 -2.67 5.36 13.34
C ASN A 357 -1.21 5.17 12.86
N SER A 358 -0.23 5.29 13.76
CA SER A 358 1.19 5.16 13.44
C SER A 358 1.60 3.71 13.17
N GLY A 359 2.73 3.53 12.49
CA GLY A 359 3.29 2.20 12.25
C GLY A 359 3.70 1.52 13.55
N SER A 360 4.22 2.28 14.52
CA SER A 360 4.66 1.75 15.82
C SER A 360 3.52 1.11 16.62
N VAL A 361 2.29 1.62 16.51
CA VAL A 361 1.11 0.98 17.13
C VAL A 361 0.87 -0.41 16.55
N ALA A 362 0.87 -0.55 15.22
CA ALA A 362 0.68 -1.84 14.56
C ALA A 362 1.81 -2.84 14.89
N VAL A 363 3.06 -2.37 14.90
CA VAL A 363 4.24 -3.17 15.29
C VAL A 363 4.11 -3.67 16.73
N THR A 364 3.73 -2.79 17.65
CA THR A 364 3.63 -3.14 19.06
C THR A 364 2.45 -4.07 19.34
N LEU A 365 1.30 -3.86 18.68
CA LEU A 365 0.18 -4.82 18.70
C LEU A 365 0.59 -6.19 18.16
N SER A 366 1.47 -6.23 17.15
CA SER A 366 2.02 -7.48 16.62
C SER A 366 2.88 -8.20 17.67
N LYS A 367 3.74 -7.47 18.39
CA LYS A 367 4.49 -8.01 19.54
C LYS A 367 3.56 -8.53 20.64
N PHE A 368 2.45 -7.82 20.91
CA PHE A 368 1.43 -8.27 21.86
C PHE A 368 0.74 -9.56 21.41
N GLN A 369 0.34 -9.66 20.14
CA GLN A 369 -0.31 -10.85 19.58
C GLN A 369 0.63 -12.06 19.63
N ARG A 370 1.91 -11.90 19.27
CA ARG A 370 2.90 -12.99 19.40
C ARG A 370 3.09 -13.43 20.83
N ARG A 371 3.07 -12.48 21.77
CA ARG A 371 3.10 -12.81 23.20
C ARG A 371 1.87 -13.60 23.62
N LEU A 372 0.67 -13.26 23.13
CA LEU A 372 -0.54 -14.05 23.40
C LEU A 372 -0.42 -15.48 22.86
N GLY A 373 0.03 -15.64 21.62
CA GLY A 373 0.15 -16.96 20.98
C GLY A 373 1.15 -17.91 21.67
N LYS A 374 2.06 -17.40 22.49
CA LYS A 374 3.01 -18.20 23.28
C LYS A 374 2.47 -18.66 24.64
N LEU A 375 1.25 -18.25 25.03
CA LEU A 375 0.68 -18.57 26.33
C LEU A 375 -0.20 -19.82 26.23
N GLU A 376 0.09 -20.83 27.05
CA GLU A 376 -0.78 -22.00 27.22
C GLU A 376 -2.05 -21.64 28.02
N GLU A 377 -1.90 -20.79 29.03
CA GLU A 377 -3.00 -20.30 29.87
C GLU A 377 -2.97 -18.77 29.99
N LEU A 378 -4.16 -18.17 29.87
CA LEU A 378 -4.34 -16.73 29.99
C LEU A 378 -4.93 -16.38 31.36
N LYS A 379 -4.08 -15.86 32.26
CA LYS A 379 -4.43 -15.53 33.66
C LYS A 379 -4.97 -14.11 33.86
N ASP A 380 -4.62 -13.19 32.96
CA ASP A 380 -5.14 -11.82 32.98
C ASP A 380 -6.64 -11.81 32.59
N PRO A 381 -7.45 -10.85 33.06
CA PRO A 381 -8.85 -10.79 32.70
C PRO A 381 -9.03 -10.43 31.21
N ILE A 382 -9.70 -11.30 30.43
CA ILE A 382 -9.86 -11.16 28.98
C ILE A 382 -10.68 -9.91 28.59
N LYS A 383 -11.84 -9.70 29.23
CA LYS A 383 -12.77 -8.61 28.88
C LYS A 383 -12.12 -7.21 28.95
N PRO A 384 -11.33 -6.87 29.99
CA PRO A 384 -10.51 -5.65 30.00
C PRO A 384 -9.54 -5.53 28.83
N ILE A 385 -8.82 -6.61 28.46
CA ILE A 385 -7.88 -6.58 27.33
C ILE A 385 -8.64 -6.30 26.02
N ILE A 386 -9.75 -7.00 25.79
CA ILE A 386 -10.64 -6.76 24.63
C ILE A 386 -11.10 -5.30 24.61
N ALA A 387 -11.52 -4.75 25.75
CA ALA A 387 -12.01 -3.38 25.83
C ALA A 387 -10.95 -2.34 25.43
N VAL A 388 -9.71 -2.49 25.90
CA VAL A 388 -8.60 -1.59 25.54
C VAL A 388 -8.18 -1.80 24.07
N ALA A 389 -8.07 -3.05 23.61
CA ALA A 389 -7.74 -3.35 22.22
C ALA A 389 -8.78 -2.78 21.24
N THR A 390 -10.07 -2.87 21.60
CA THR A 390 -11.17 -2.29 20.81
C THR A 390 -11.05 -0.77 20.73
N ASP A 391 -10.71 -0.11 21.84
CA ASP A 391 -10.54 1.34 21.89
C ASP A 391 -9.36 1.82 21.03
N ILE A 392 -8.26 1.06 21.01
CA ILE A 392 -7.15 1.29 20.08
C ILE A 392 -7.68 1.18 18.65
N ALA A 393 -8.33 0.07 18.29
CA ALA A 393 -8.80 -0.15 16.92
C ALA A 393 -9.76 0.95 16.43
N LEU A 394 -10.68 1.42 17.28
CA LEU A 394 -11.64 2.49 16.94
C LEU A 394 -10.96 3.77 16.43
N HIS A 395 -9.80 4.11 16.97
CA HIS A 395 -9.07 5.34 16.61
C HIS A 395 -7.88 5.07 15.67
N ASN A 396 -7.61 3.80 15.34
CA ASN A 396 -6.44 3.39 14.59
C ASN A 396 -6.82 2.37 13.50
N PRO A 397 -7.51 2.77 12.41
CA PRO A 397 -7.98 1.86 11.37
C PRO A 397 -6.89 0.99 10.76
N ARG A 398 -5.64 1.47 10.69
CA ARG A 398 -4.45 0.70 10.25
C ARG A 398 -4.29 -0.60 11.02
N THR A 399 -4.78 -0.67 12.26
CA THR A 399 -4.61 -1.82 13.14
C THR A 399 -5.66 -2.90 12.94
N TYR A 400 -6.69 -2.72 12.09
CA TYR A 400 -7.78 -3.69 11.96
C TYR A 400 -7.34 -5.15 11.71
N PRO A 401 -6.35 -5.45 10.84
CA PRO A 401 -5.89 -6.82 10.66
C PRO A 401 -5.29 -7.39 11.95
N ILE A 402 -4.32 -6.70 12.55
CA ILE A 402 -3.66 -7.19 13.77
C ILE A 402 -4.60 -7.20 14.98
N TYR A 403 -5.54 -6.26 15.04
CA TYR A 403 -6.61 -6.24 16.03
C TYR A 403 -7.50 -7.48 15.91
N ALA A 404 -7.90 -7.88 14.69
CA ALA A 404 -8.67 -9.09 14.49
C ALA A 404 -7.89 -10.33 14.97
N ALA A 405 -6.58 -10.38 14.76
CA ALA A 405 -5.76 -11.46 15.29
C ALA A 405 -5.69 -11.48 16.82
N VAL A 406 -5.42 -10.33 17.46
CA VAL A 406 -5.48 -10.21 18.93
C VAL A 406 -6.85 -10.64 19.46
N LEU A 407 -7.93 -10.19 18.81
CA LEU A 407 -9.29 -10.52 19.21
C LEU A 407 -9.57 -12.02 19.06
N SER A 408 -9.16 -12.64 17.95
CA SER A 408 -9.34 -14.07 17.72
C SER A 408 -8.63 -14.92 18.78
N SER A 409 -7.39 -14.58 19.16
CA SER A 409 -6.67 -15.28 20.24
C SER A 409 -7.36 -15.11 21.59
N LEU A 410 -7.84 -13.90 21.92
CA LEU A 410 -8.53 -13.65 23.18
C LEU A 410 -9.88 -14.37 23.27
N LEU A 411 -10.65 -14.40 22.18
CA LEU A 411 -11.94 -15.08 22.10
C LEU A 411 -11.79 -16.60 22.18
N ASP A 412 -10.69 -17.16 21.69
CA ASP A 412 -10.43 -18.60 21.77
C ASP A 412 -10.32 -19.09 23.21
N HIS A 413 -9.78 -18.26 24.11
CA HIS A 413 -9.75 -18.50 25.56
C HIS A 413 -11.08 -18.23 26.29
N MET A 414 -12.13 -17.76 25.60
CA MET A 414 -13.46 -17.55 26.18
C MET A 414 -14.38 -18.74 25.93
N GLN A 415 -15.36 -18.93 26.84
CA GLN A 415 -16.41 -19.92 26.65
C GLN A 415 -17.27 -19.57 25.42
N PRO A 416 -17.76 -20.56 24.64
CA PRO A 416 -18.50 -20.31 23.40
C PRO A 416 -19.71 -19.38 23.55
N ASP A 417 -20.44 -19.47 24.67
CA ASP A 417 -21.60 -18.64 24.99
C ASP A 417 -21.24 -17.19 25.31
N GLU A 418 -19.99 -16.90 25.70
CA GLU A 418 -19.51 -15.54 25.95
C GLU A 418 -18.99 -14.82 24.69
N ARG A 419 -18.65 -15.57 23.62
CA ARG A 419 -18.04 -15.02 22.39
C ARG A 419 -19.01 -14.11 21.62
N GLN A 420 -20.23 -14.58 21.37
CA GLN A 420 -21.23 -13.84 20.61
C GLN A 420 -21.62 -12.50 21.28
N PRO A 421 -21.91 -12.45 22.60
CA PRO A 421 -22.15 -11.17 23.29
C PRO A 421 -20.97 -10.21 23.22
N ALA A 422 -19.73 -10.70 23.34
CA ALA A 422 -18.54 -9.85 23.24
C ALA A 422 -18.41 -9.22 21.85
N ILE A 423 -18.61 -10.01 20.79
CA ILE A 423 -18.55 -9.54 19.40
C ILE A 423 -19.67 -8.54 19.11
N TRP A 424 -20.89 -8.77 19.57
CA TRP A 424 -21.97 -7.79 19.43
C TRP A 424 -21.66 -6.46 20.13
N ALA A 425 -21.05 -6.50 21.32
CA ALA A 425 -20.64 -5.28 22.00
C ALA A 425 -19.56 -4.51 21.22
N ILE A 426 -18.63 -5.23 20.58
CA ILE A 426 -17.61 -4.64 19.69
C ILE A 426 -18.26 -4.01 18.46
N LEU A 427 -19.10 -4.75 17.74
CA LEU A 427 -19.78 -4.26 16.53
C LEU A 427 -20.63 -3.01 16.83
N LYS A 428 -21.35 -3.00 17.96
CA LYS A 428 -22.12 -1.84 18.41
C LYS A 428 -21.25 -0.60 18.65
N LYS A 429 -19.98 -0.75 19.05
CA LYS A 429 -19.05 0.39 19.12
C LYS A 429 -18.66 0.89 17.73
N PHE A 430 -18.43 -0.03 16.79
CA PHE A 430 -18.06 0.29 15.40
C PHE A 430 -19.20 0.81 14.54
N GLU A 431 -20.47 0.65 14.93
CA GLU A 431 -21.63 1.26 14.24
C GLU A 431 -21.51 2.79 14.12
N LYS A 432 -20.75 3.44 15.02
CA LYS A 432 -20.52 4.89 15.00
C LYS A 432 -19.35 5.30 14.11
N VAL A 433 -18.57 4.34 13.62
CA VAL A 433 -17.40 4.56 12.79
C VAL A 433 -17.81 4.34 11.33
N ALA A 434 -17.75 5.40 10.53
CA ALA A 434 -17.97 5.28 9.10
C ALA A 434 -16.89 4.38 8.47
N ASN A 435 -17.22 3.75 7.34
CA ASN A 435 -16.22 3.10 6.48
C ASN A 435 -15.35 2.02 7.17
N CYS A 436 -15.96 1.21 8.03
CA CYS A 436 -15.30 0.09 8.72
C CYS A 436 -15.26 -1.22 7.92
N GLY A 437 -15.42 -1.17 6.59
CA GLY A 437 -15.48 -2.37 5.73
C GLY A 437 -14.26 -3.28 5.86
N HIS A 438 -13.06 -2.70 5.96
CA HIS A 438 -11.83 -3.47 6.18
C HIS A 438 -11.85 -4.28 7.49
N LEU A 439 -12.41 -3.72 8.58
CA LEU A 439 -12.60 -4.45 9.83
C LEU A 439 -13.58 -5.62 9.63
N HIS A 440 -14.69 -5.38 8.92
CA HIS A 440 -15.70 -6.41 8.69
C HIS A 440 -15.13 -7.65 8.00
N VAL A 441 -14.28 -7.45 6.99
CA VAL A 441 -13.61 -8.53 6.27
C VAL A 441 -12.72 -9.36 7.22
N TRP A 442 -11.90 -8.71 8.04
CA TRP A 442 -11.03 -9.41 8.99
C TRP A 442 -11.79 -10.06 10.16
N MET A 443 -12.92 -9.49 10.59
CA MET A 443 -13.79 -10.14 11.56
C MET A 443 -14.45 -11.40 11.00
N GLN A 444 -14.84 -11.38 9.72
CA GLN A 444 -15.40 -12.56 9.04
C GLN A 444 -14.41 -13.73 9.03
N ARG A 445 -13.10 -13.46 8.86
CA ARG A 445 -12.03 -14.47 8.88
C ARG A 445 -12.15 -15.38 10.11
N PHE A 446 -12.21 -14.85 11.33
CA PHE A 446 -12.27 -15.68 12.54
C PHE A 446 -13.70 -16.11 12.91
N ALA A 447 -14.72 -15.34 12.51
CA ALA A 447 -16.10 -15.66 12.86
C ALA A 447 -16.61 -16.95 12.19
N VAL A 448 -16.22 -17.20 10.94
CA VAL A 448 -16.59 -18.41 10.18
C VAL A 448 -16.19 -19.69 10.94
N PRO A 449 -14.91 -19.94 11.27
CA PRO A 449 -14.50 -21.12 12.02
C PRO A 449 -14.97 -21.14 13.48
N MET A 450 -15.29 -19.98 14.07
CA MET A 450 -15.87 -19.91 15.44
C MET A 450 -17.39 -20.13 15.49
N GLY A 451 -18.08 -20.18 14.35
CA GLY A 451 -19.54 -20.29 14.29
C GLY A 451 -20.27 -19.05 14.82
N VAL A 452 -19.62 -17.88 14.78
CA VAL A 452 -20.19 -16.61 15.23
C VAL A 452 -20.92 -15.95 14.07
N GLN A 453 -22.11 -15.43 14.34
CA GLN A 453 -22.86 -14.65 13.36
C GLN A 453 -22.41 -13.18 13.35
N LEU A 454 -22.13 -12.67 12.16
CA LEU A 454 -21.84 -11.26 11.92
C LEU A 454 -22.87 -10.69 10.94
N SER A 455 -23.33 -9.46 11.19
CA SER A 455 -24.09 -8.68 10.22
C SER A 455 -23.19 -7.55 9.72
N MET A 456 -22.70 -7.68 8.48
CA MET A 456 -21.70 -6.79 7.92
C MET A 456 -22.21 -6.08 6.67
N SER A 457 -21.90 -4.79 6.56
CA SER A 457 -22.31 -3.97 5.42
C SER A 457 -21.37 -4.02 4.22
N GLU A 458 -20.16 -4.56 4.41
CA GLU A 458 -19.11 -4.60 3.38
C GLU A 458 -19.45 -5.65 2.31
N PRO A 459 -19.66 -5.25 1.03
CA PRO A 459 -19.97 -6.18 -0.05
C PRO A 459 -18.99 -7.35 -0.19
N LEU A 460 -17.69 -7.14 0.10
CA LEU A 460 -16.68 -8.19 -0.01
C LEU A 460 -16.97 -9.40 0.90
N CYS A 461 -17.63 -9.18 2.05
CA CYS A 461 -18.01 -10.26 2.96
C CYS A 461 -18.99 -11.26 2.32
N ARG A 462 -19.81 -10.82 1.36
CA ARG A 462 -20.76 -11.71 0.64
C ARG A 462 -20.06 -12.74 -0.24
N ALA A 463 -18.80 -12.49 -0.61
CA ALA A 463 -18.04 -13.40 -1.47
C ALA A 463 -17.84 -14.79 -0.84
N LEU A 464 -17.76 -14.88 0.49
CA LEU A 464 -17.71 -16.17 1.20
C LEU A 464 -19.05 -16.90 1.27
N GLU A 465 -20.15 -16.16 1.24
CA GLU A 465 -21.50 -16.70 1.45
C GLU A 465 -22.14 -17.20 0.16
N ASP A 466 -21.89 -16.51 -0.95
CA ASP A 466 -22.49 -16.80 -2.24
C ASP A 466 -21.39 -16.98 -3.31
N PRO A 467 -21.13 -18.21 -3.79
CA PRO A 467 -20.16 -18.50 -4.85
C PRO A 467 -20.45 -17.83 -6.20
N GLN A 468 -21.67 -17.34 -6.42
CA GLN A 468 -22.09 -16.66 -7.64
C GLN A 468 -22.06 -15.13 -7.49
N PHE A 469 -21.73 -14.63 -6.30
CA PHE A 469 -21.64 -13.21 -6.02
C PHE A 469 -20.66 -12.51 -6.96
N GLN A 470 -21.05 -11.32 -7.42
CA GLN A 470 -20.23 -10.45 -8.24
C GLN A 470 -19.97 -9.15 -7.50
N LEU A 471 -18.69 -8.82 -7.33
CA LEU A 471 -18.28 -7.62 -6.62
C LEU A 471 -18.37 -6.36 -7.50
N TRP A 472 -17.93 -6.47 -8.76
CA TRP A 472 -17.81 -5.34 -9.69
C TRP A 472 -19.06 -5.15 -10.56
N GLN A 473 -19.37 -3.90 -10.89
CA GLN A 473 -20.42 -3.59 -11.87
C GLN A 473 -20.00 -4.04 -13.27
N SER A 474 -20.57 -5.17 -13.70
CA SER A 474 -20.12 -5.89 -14.91
C SER A 474 -21.10 -5.85 -16.08
N GLY A 475 -22.20 -5.09 -15.96
CA GLY A 475 -23.28 -5.04 -16.96
C GLY A 475 -22.89 -4.51 -18.35
N TRP A 476 -21.72 -3.87 -18.45
CA TRP A 476 -21.14 -3.39 -19.70
C TRP A 476 -20.45 -4.48 -20.53
N LEU A 477 -20.23 -5.66 -19.96
CA LEU A 477 -19.54 -6.76 -20.62
C LEU A 477 -20.50 -7.74 -21.31
N PRO A 478 -20.01 -8.50 -22.30
CA PRO A 478 -20.68 -9.70 -22.79
C PRO A 478 -20.90 -10.73 -21.68
N ASP A 479 -22.00 -11.46 -21.76
CA ASP A 479 -22.40 -12.44 -20.73
C ASP A 479 -21.35 -13.54 -20.55
N ALA A 480 -20.53 -13.78 -21.59
CA ALA A 480 -19.41 -14.71 -21.53
C ALA A 480 -18.29 -14.30 -20.53
N TYR A 481 -18.26 -13.07 -20.04
CA TYR A 481 -17.32 -12.62 -19.00
C TYR A 481 -17.89 -12.76 -17.58
N VAL A 482 -19.22 -12.81 -17.44
CA VAL A 482 -19.91 -12.85 -16.14
C VAL A 482 -19.44 -14.03 -15.26
N PRO A 483 -19.27 -15.27 -15.77
CA PRO A 483 -18.74 -16.37 -14.97
C PRO A 483 -17.32 -16.13 -14.45
N LEU A 484 -16.50 -15.34 -15.15
CA LEU A 484 -15.12 -15.05 -14.76
C LEU A 484 -15.02 -14.10 -13.55
N LEU A 485 -16.12 -13.42 -13.20
CA LEU A 485 -16.16 -12.35 -12.18
C LEU A 485 -16.88 -12.79 -10.90
N ARG A 486 -17.15 -14.08 -10.76
CA ARG A 486 -17.82 -14.68 -9.59
C ARG A 486 -16.83 -14.92 -8.46
N SER A 487 -17.30 -14.82 -7.23
CA SER A 487 -16.52 -15.09 -6.01
C SER A 487 -15.85 -16.46 -6.00
N GLU A 488 -16.43 -17.48 -6.63
CA GLU A 488 -15.80 -18.80 -6.77
C GLU A 488 -14.42 -18.79 -7.47
N LEU A 489 -14.09 -17.71 -8.20
CA LEU A 489 -12.79 -17.54 -8.87
C LEU A 489 -11.85 -16.58 -8.14
N PHE A 490 -12.28 -15.95 -7.04
CA PHE A 490 -11.43 -15.10 -6.22
C PHE A 490 -11.46 -15.43 -4.71
N ILE A 491 -12.09 -16.54 -4.35
CA ILE A 491 -12.09 -17.13 -3.00
C ILE A 491 -11.52 -18.54 -3.07
N ASP A 492 -10.43 -18.78 -2.35
CA ASP A 492 -9.86 -20.11 -2.15
C ASP A 492 -10.70 -20.92 -1.15
N LYS A 493 -11.61 -21.74 -1.70
CA LYS A 493 -12.50 -22.60 -0.89
C LYS A 493 -11.74 -23.68 -0.11
N GLU A 494 -10.61 -24.15 -0.61
CA GLU A 494 -9.81 -25.15 0.10
C GLU A 494 -9.16 -24.55 1.33
N LEU A 495 -8.69 -23.31 1.24
CA LEU A 495 -8.15 -22.58 2.38
C LEU A 495 -9.26 -22.22 3.38
N VAL A 496 -10.43 -21.78 2.92
CA VAL A 496 -11.59 -21.50 3.79
C VAL A 496 -11.97 -22.73 4.62
N ALA A 497 -11.99 -23.92 4.03
CA ALA A 497 -12.31 -25.17 4.72
C ALA A 497 -11.27 -25.59 5.78
N LYS A 498 -10.06 -25.02 5.73
CA LYS A 498 -8.95 -25.31 6.65
C LYS A 498 -8.72 -24.20 7.68
N LEU A 499 -9.54 -23.15 7.70
CA LEU A 499 -9.40 -22.04 8.64
C LEU A 499 -9.54 -22.51 10.09
N THR A 500 -8.61 -22.08 10.93
CA THR A 500 -8.68 -22.21 12.38
C THR A 500 -9.32 -20.97 13.00
N PRO A 501 -9.92 -21.05 14.19
CA PRO A 501 -10.47 -19.88 14.90
C PRO A 501 -9.46 -18.73 15.10
N VAL A 502 -8.24 -19.07 15.52
CA VAL A 502 -7.18 -18.09 15.79
C VAL A 502 -6.53 -17.65 14.48
N ILE A 503 -6.33 -16.35 14.32
CA ILE A 503 -5.57 -15.79 13.21
C ILE A 503 -4.11 -15.76 13.59
N ASP A 504 -3.30 -16.45 12.79
CA ASP A 504 -1.86 -16.49 12.98
C ASP A 504 -1.21 -15.13 12.76
N ALA A 505 -0.12 -14.93 13.48
CA ALA A 505 0.63 -13.68 13.47
C ALA A 505 1.07 -13.35 12.04
N GLU A 506 1.53 -14.36 11.32
CA GLU A 506 2.05 -14.34 9.97
C GLU A 506 0.98 -14.00 8.93
N GLU A 507 -0.31 -14.23 9.22
CA GLU A 507 -1.42 -13.92 8.30
C GLU A 507 -1.68 -12.42 8.21
N VAL A 508 -1.70 -11.74 9.36
CA VAL A 508 -2.02 -10.30 9.50
C VAL A 508 -0.78 -9.41 9.53
N GLN A 509 0.39 -10.00 9.74
CA GLN A 509 1.62 -9.24 9.72
C GLN A 509 2.00 -8.94 8.27
N LEU A 510 1.96 -7.65 7.97
CA LEU A 510 2.66 -7.05 6.82
C LEU A 510 4.17 -7.18 6.93
N PHE A 511 4.71 -7.62 8.04
CA PHE A 511 6.13 -7.67 8.30
C PHE A 511 6.42 -9.02 8.96
N GLY A 512 7.11 -9.90 8.26
CA GLY A 512 7.74 -11.06 8.87
C GLY A 512 8.83 -10.57 9.82
N TYR A 513 8.41 -10.05 10.96
CA TYR A 513 9.30 -9.68 12.02
C TYR A 513 9.58 -10.94 12.81
N ASP A 514 10.43 -11.80 12.26
CA ASP A 514 11.35 -12.56 13.09
C ASP A 514 12.32 -11.54 13.70
N TYR A 515 11.81 -10.82 14.70
CA TYR A 515 12.57 -9.98 15.63
C TYR A 515 12.99 -10.85 16.81
#